data_AF-A0A1I3H4S9-F1
#
_entry.id   AF-A0A1I3H4S9-F1
#
_cell.length_a   1.000
_cell.length_b   1.000
_cell.length_c   1.000
_cell.angle_alpha   90.00
_cell.angle_beta   90.00
_cell.angle_gamma   90.00
#
_symmetry.space_group_name_H-M   'P 1'
#
loop_
_entity.id
_entity.type
_entity.pdbx_description
1 polymer ?
#
loop_
_entity_poly.entity_id
_entity_poly.type
_entity_poly.pdbx_seq_one_letter_code
_entity_poly.pdbx_strand_id
1 'polypeptide(L)'
;MPVDHPTFLSLLSRECRSSANDLAHVQDAIGDHAALPELAVELAHDLQALDRVSQTLNDLGAMFEAMARSNLPIGEKVQEDILHAISQATLRARLSGLHHPARTEHVELF
;
A
#
# COMPACT_ATOMS: atom_id res chain seq x y z
N MET A 1 -4.47 -24.85 -14.97
CA MET A 1 -3.14 -24.39 -15.42
C MET A 1 -2.42 -23.89 -14.19
N PRO A 2 -1.24 -24.43 -13.83
CA PRO A 2 -0.45 -23.87 -12.73
C PRO A 2 -0.01 -22.46 -13.11
N VAL A 3 -0.21 -21.49 -12.22
CA VAL A 3 0.29 -20.12 -12.38
C VAL A 3 1.80 -20.16 -12.14
N ASP A 4 2.57 -19.59 -13.05
CA ASP A 4 4.01 -19.48 -12.88
C ASP A 4 4.35 -18.44 -11.80
N HIS A 5 5.43 -18.70 -11.08
CA HIS A 5 5.81 -17.94 -9.88
C HIS A 5 5.90 -16.42 -10.09
N PRO A 6 6.49 -15.90 -11.19
CA PRO A 6 6.54 -14.45 -11.44
C PRO A 6 5.15 -13.83 -11.64
N THR A 7 4.24 -14.55 -12.31
CA THR A 7 2.84 -14.11 -12.49
C THR A 7 2.11 -14.07 -11.16
N PHE A 8 2.28 -15.08 -10.30
CA PHE A 8 1.67 -15.09 -8.97
C PHE A 8 2.14 -13.90 -8.11
N LEU A 9 3.46 -13.63 -8.08
CA LEU A 9 4.02 -12.49 -7.36
C LEU A 9 3.53 -11.13 -7.92
N SER A 10 3.40 -11.02 -9.24
CA SER A 10 2.86 -9.81 -9.88
C SER A 10 1.39 -9.58 -9.50
N LEU A 11 0.60 -10.65 -9.37
CA LEU A 11 -0.78 -10.57 -8.88
C LEU A 11 -0.82 -10.11 -7.42
N LEU A 12 -0.02 -10.71 -6.53
CA LEU A 12 0.07 -10.27 -5.13
C LEU A 12 0.47 -8.80 -5.01
N SER A 13 1.46 -8.37 -5.81
CA SER A 13 1.87 -6.97 -5.88
C SER A 13 0.71 -6.03 -6.22
N ARG A 14 -0.11 -6.41 -7.21
CA ARG A 14 -1.28 -5.64 -7.64
C ARG A 14 -2.37 -5.61 -6.56
N GLU A 15 -2.68 -6.75 -5.96
CA GLU A 15 -3.69 -6.84 -4.89
C GLU A 15 -3.30 -5.97 -3.68
N CYS A 16 -2.04 -6.04 -3.25
CA CYS A 16 -1.53 -5.21 -2.17
C CYS A 16 -1.69 -3.71 -2.46
N ARG A 17 -1.35 -3.25 -3.68
CA ARG A 17 -1.56 -1.85 -4.07
C ARG A 17 -3.03 -1.47 -4.14
N SER A 18 -3.88 -2.35 -4.66
CA SER A 18 -5.32 -2.11 -4.73
C SER A 18 -5.89 -1.93 -3.33
N SER A 19 -5.60 -2.86 -2.42
CA SER A 19 -6.05 -2.79 -1.02
C SER A 19 -5.50 -1.55 -0.29
N ALA A 20 -4.26 -1.14 -0.56
CA ALA A 20 -3.70 0.08 0.03
C ALA A 20 -4.45 1.34 -0.44
N ASN A 21 -4.81 1.40 -1.72
CA ASN A 21 -5.60 2.50 -2.28
C ASN A 21 -7.03 2.52 -1.72
N ASP A 22 -7.69 1.35 -1.66
CA ASP A 22 -9.03 1.23 -1.10
C ASP A 22 -9.06 1.69 0.37
N LEU A 23 -8.02 1.35 1.13
CA LEU A 23 -7.88 1.78 2.51
C LEU A 23 -7.68 3.29 2.65
N ALA A 24 -6.85 3.90 1.78
CA ALA A 24 -6.66 5.34 1.76
C ALA A 24 -7.99 6.08 1.48
N HIS A 25 -8.80 5.58 0.53
CA HIS A 25 -10.12 6.14 0.26
C HIS A 25 -11.07 6.07 1.46
N VAL A 26 -11.05 4.96 2.20
CA VAL A 26 -11.83 4.82 3.43
C VAL A 26 -11.35 5.80 4.50
N GLN A 27 -10.04 6.00 4.63
CA GLN A 27 -9.47 6.95 5.59
C GLN A 27 -9.85 8.40 5.27
N ASP A 28 -9.79 8.79 3.99
CA ASP A 28 -10.20 10.13 3.55
C ASP A 28 -11.68 10.38 3.84
N ALA A 29 -12.54 9.41 3.49
CA ALA A 29 -13.98 9.49 3.77
C ALA A 29 -14.29 9.59 5.28
N ILE A 30 -13.57 8.84 6.11
CA ILE A 30 -13.70 8.92 7.57
C ILE A 30 -13.21 10.27 8.09
N GLY A 31 -12.09 10.77 7.57
CA GLY A 31 -11.52 12.07 7.92
C GLY A 31 -12.48 13.22 7.62
N ASP A 32 -13.14 13.19 6.46
CA ASP A 32 -14.13 14.19 6.05
C ASP A 32 -15.41 14.18 6.91
N HIS A 33 -15.77 13.02 7.49
CA HIS A 33 -16.97 12.85 8.32
C HIS A 33 -16.71 13.07 9.83
N ALA A 34 -15.46 13.28 10.25
CA ALA A 34 -15.07 13.46 11.64
C ALA A 34 -15.41 14.85 12.20
N ALA A 35 -16.70 15.16 12.39
CA ALA A 35 -17.16 16.47 12.90
C ALA A 35 -17.32 16.56 14.43
N LEU A 36 -17.05 15.49 15.19
CA LEU A 36 -17.34 15.42 16.63
C LEU A 36 -16.05 15.40 17.48
N PRO A 37 -15.79 16.44 18.30
CA PRO A 37 -14.56 16.57 19.09
C PRO A 37 -14.31 15.44 20.09
N GLU A 38 -15.36 14.83 20.62
CA GLU A 38 -15.28 13.79 21.66
C GLU A 38 -14.77 12.44 21.13
N LEU A 39 -14.96 12.18 19.83
CA LEU A 39 -14.46 10.97 19.14
C LEU A 39 -13.15 11.21 18.38
N ALA A 40 -12.69 12.46 18.32
CA ALA A 40 -11.58 12.86 17.46
C ALA A 40 -10.24 12.18 17.83
N VAL A 41 -10.01 11.87 19.10
CA VAL A 41 -8.76 11.25 19.56
C VAL A 41 -8.70 9.76 19.22
N GLU A 42 -9.78 9.02 19.48
CA GLU A 42 -9.87 7.59 19.12
C GLU A 42 -9.87 7.43 17.60
N LEU A 43 -10.62 8.27 16.90
CA LEU A 43 -10.64 8.27 15.44
C LEU A 43 -9.27 8.62 14.83
N ALA A 44 -8.54 9.57 15.41
CA ALA A 44 -7.18 9.88 14.96
C ALA A 44 -6.22 8.69 15.17
N HIS A 45 -6.36 7.96 16.27
CA HIS A 45 -5.57 6.76 16.51
C HIS A 45 -5.90 5.65 15.49
N ASP A 46 -7.19 5.44 15.21
CA ASP A 46 -7.64 4.45 14.23
C ASP A 46 -7.23 4.82 12.80
N LEU A 47 -7.35 6.09 12.42
CA LEU A 47 -6.84 6.58 11.13
C LEU A 47 -5.33 6.39 11.01
N GLN A 48 -4.58 6.59 12.09
CA GLN A 48 -3.14 6.32 12.11
C GLN A 48 -2.83 4.81 12.01
N ALA A 49 -3.64 3.95 12.61
CA ALA A 49 -3.50 2.51 12.48
C ALA A 49 -3.78 2.05 11.03
N LEU A 50 -4.83 2.58 10.41
CA LEU A 50 -5.15 2.32 9.01
C LEU A 50 -4.03 2.80 8.07
N ASP A 51 -3.39 3.93 8.37
CA ASP A 51 -2.27 4.47 7.58
C ASP A 51 -1.08 3.49 7.60
N ARG A 52 -0.76 2.95 8.78
CA ARG A 52 0.27 1.91 8.91
C ARG A 52 -0.07 0.64 8.13
N VAL A 53 -1.35 0.25 8.08
CA VAL A 53 -1.78 -0.93 7.30
C VAL A 53 -1.66 -0.66 5.81
N SER A 54 -2.13 0.48 5.32
CA SER A 54 -1.99 0.88 3.90
C SER A 54 -0.50 0.92 3.50
N GLN A 55 0.33 1.47 4.37
CA GLN A 55 1.78 1.49 4.18
C GLN A 55 2.37 0.08 4.06
N THR A 56 2.02 -0.80 4.99
CA THR A 56 2.51 -2.19 4.99
C THR A 56 2.10 -2.91 3.71
N LEU A 57 0.88 -2.68 3.22
CA LEU A 57 0.41 -3.23 1.96
C LEU A 57 1.23 -2.70 0.77
N ASN A 58 1.50 -1.39 0.71
CA ASN A 58 2.36 -0.82 -0.33
C ASN A 58 3.78 -1.41 -0.32
N ASP A 59 4.38 -1.58 0.87
CA ASP A 59 5.71 -2.17 1.03
C ASP A 59 5.75 -3.63 0.56
N LEU A 60 4.75 -4.43 0.96
CA LEU A 60 4.59 -5.80 0.49
C LEU A 60 4.40 -5.85 -1.02
N GLY A 61 3.60 -4.93 -1.58
CA GLY A 61 3.37 -4.83 -3.01
C GLY A 61 4.66 -4.56 -3.80
N ALA A 62 5.49 -3.63 -3.31
CA ALA A 62 6.79 -3.33 -3.90
C ALA A 62 7.77 -4.51 -3.79
N MET A 63 7.75 -5.23 -2.65
CA MET A 63 8.57 -6.42 -2.43
C MET A 63 8.21 -7.54 -3.42
N PHE A 64 6.91 -7.84 -3.58
CA PHE A 64 6.47 -8.87 -4.53
C PHE A 64 6.82 -8.50 -5.97
N GLU A 65 6.76 -7.21 -6.35
CA GLU A 65 7.19 -6.75 -7.66
C GLU A 65 8.69 -6.91 -7.88
N ALA A 66 9.50 -6.58 -6.86
CA ALA A 66 10.95 -6.79 -6.91
C ALA A 66 11.28 -8.28 -7.06
N MET A 67 10.62 -9.16 -6.30
CA MET A 67 10.79 -10.61 -6.41
C MET A 67 10.37 -11.14 -7.79
N ALA A 68 9.24 -10.67 -8.34
CA ALA A 68 8.76 -11.05 -9.67
C ALA A 68 9.78 -10.70 -10.76
N ARG A 69 10.37 -9.50 -10.69
CA ARG A 69 11.40 -9.04 -11.64
C ARG A 69 12.72 -9.80 -11.52
N SER A 70 13.04 -10.26 -10.32
CA SER A 70 14.30 -10.94 -10.03
C SER A 70 14.30 -12.41 -10.46
N ASN A 71 13.15 -12.99 -10.82
CA ASN A 71 12.98 -14.43 -11.08
C ASN A 71 13.58 -15.31 -9.97
N LEU A 72 13.57 -14.82 -8.73
CA LEU A 72 14.09 -15.54 -7.57
C LEU A 72 13.33 -16.89 -7.43
N PRO A 73 14.03 -18.03 -7.32
CA PRO A 73 13.40 -19.30 -7.01
C PRO A 73 12.66 -19.24 -5.66
N ILE A 74 11.55 -19.99 -5.56
CA ILE A 74 10.81 -20.13 -4.30
C ILE A 74 11.76 -20.65 -3.20
N GLY A 75 11.92 -19.89 -2.12
CA GLY A 75 12.73 -20.28 -0.96
C GLY A 75 14.10 -19.59 -0.85
N GLU A 76 14.50 -18.79 -1.85
CA GLU A 76 15.65 -17.88 -1.67
C GLU A 76 15.28 -16.68 -0.82
N LYS A 77 16.20 -16.27 0.05
CA LYS A 77 16.03 -15.12 0.93
C LYS A 77 16.02 -13.84 0.09
N VAL A 78 14.99 -13.01 0.28
CA VAL A 78 15.02 -11.62 -0.19
C VAL A 78 16.23 -10.94 0.43
N GLN A 79 17.07 -10.32 -0.41
CA GLN A 79 18.26 -9.62 0.07
C GLN A 79 17.83 -8.44 0.97
N GLU A 80 18.51 -8.27 2.10
CA GLU A 80 18.21 -7.24 3.10
C GLU A 80 18.27 -5.82 2.51
N ASP A 81 19.12 -5.62 1.51
CA ASP A 81 19.24 -4.36 0.76
C ASP A 81 17.93 -3.97 0.04
N ILE A 82 17.18 -4.95 -0.47
CA ILE A 82 15.89 -4.73 -1.14
C ILE A 82 14.84 -4.27 -0.12
N LEU A 83 14.80 -4.93 1.04
CA LEU A 83 13.90 -4.56 2.14
C LEU A 83 14.21 -3.14 2.64
N HIS A 84 15.49 -2.83 2.80
CA HIS A 84 15.93 -1.51 3.24
C HIS A 84 15.61 -0.42 2.22
N ALA A 85 15.77 -0.70 0.92
CA ALA A 85 15.42 0.23 -0.15
C ALA A 85 13.92 0.54 -0.19
N ILE A 86 13.07 -0.48 -0.03
CA ILE A 86 11.61 -0.32 0.02
C ILE A 86 11.21 0.53 1.23
N SER A 87 11.70 0.17 2.42
CA SER A 87 11.44 0.94 3.65
C SER A 87 11.84 2.41 3.51
N GLN A 88 13.01 2.70 2.93
CA GLN A 88 13.45 4.07 2.70
C GLN A 88 12.59 4.82 1.68
N ALA A 89 12.18 4.17 0.59
CA ALA A 89 11.30 4.80 -0.41
C ALA A 89 9.98 5.23 0.23
N THR A 90 9.40 4.35 1.06
CA THR A 90 8.14 4.59 1.74
C THR A 90 8.25 5.66 2.82
N LEU A 91 9.34 5.65 3.60
CA LEU A 91 9.64 6.73 4.55
C LEU A 91 9.81 8.08 3.84
N ARG A 92 10.49 8.12 2.70
CA ARG A 92 10.62 9.36 1.89
C ARG A 92 9.27 9.85 1.39
N ALA A 93 8.44 8.96 0.86
CA ALA A 93 7.09 9.30 0.41
C ALA A 93 6.29 9.97 1.54
N ARG A 94 6.34 9.41 2.75
CA ARG A 94 5.70 9.99 3.94
C ARG A 94 6.26 11.36 4.31
N LEU A 95 7.58 11.48 4.43
CA LEU A 95 8.22 12.75 4.82
C LEU A 95 8.03 13.86 3.79
N SER A 96 7.87 13.49 2.51
CA SER A 96 7.61 14.45 1.43
C SER A 96 6.17 14.99 1.40
N GLY A 97 5.26 14.45 2.21
CA GLY A 97 3.84 14.81 2.15
C GLY A 97 3.16 14.35 0.86
N LEU A 98 3.83 13.54 0.03
CA LEU A 98 3.23 12.82 -1.09
C LEU A 98 2.40 11.66 -0.54
N HIS A 99 1.36 11.96 0.24
CA HIS A 99 0.13 11.20 0.13
C HIS A 99 -0.31 11.40 -1.32
N HIS A 100 -0.25 10.34 -2.13
CA HIS A 100 -0.71 10.40 -3.51
C HIS A 100 -2.16 10.89 -3.47
N PRO A 101 -2.49 12.07 -4.02
CA PRO A 101 -3.89 12.41 -4.22
C PRO A 101 -4.44 11.33 -5.15
N ALA A 102 -5.53 10.70 -4.71
CA ALA A 102 -6.35 9.87 -5.56
C ALA A 102 -6.53 10.56 -6.91
N ARG A 103 -5.89 10.01 -7.94
CA ARG A 103 -6.18 10.40 -9.31
C ARG A 103 -7.54 9.79 -9.59
N THR A 104 -8.59 10.58 -9.34
CA THR A 104 -9.95 10.34 -9.78
C THR A 104 -9.94 10.31 -11.31
N GLU A 105 -9.64 9.14 -11.87
CA GLU A 105 -10.19 8.79 -13.18
C GLU A 105 -11.68 8.54 -12.94
N HIS A 106 -12.45 9.63 -13.08
CA HIS A 106 -13.89 9.56 -13.32
C HIS A 106 -14.11 8.59 -14.49
N VAL A 107 -14.51 7.36 -14.18
CA VAL A 107 -15.13 6.48 -15.16
C VAL A 107 -16.56 6.97 -15.32
N GLU A 108 -16.78 7.87 -16.29
CA GLU A 108 -18.12 8.15 -16.80
C GLU A 108 -18.64 6.87 -17.46
N LEU A 109 -19.56 6.17 -16.79
CA LEU A 109 -20.36 5.13 -17.41
C LEU A 109 -21.54 5.81 -18.10
N PHE A 110 -21.48 5.89 -19.43
CA PHE A 110 -22.64 6.08 -20.30
C PHE A 110 -23.53 4.83 -20.29
#